data_AF-A0A348Y7S9-F1
#
_entry.id   AF-A0A348Y7S9-F1
#
_cell.length_a   1.000
_cell.length_b   1.000
_cell.length_c   1.000
_cell.angle_alpha   90.00
_cell.angle_beta   90.00
_cell.angle_gamma   90.00
#
_symmetry.space_group_name_H-M   'P 1'
#
loop_
_entity.id
_entity.type
_entity.pdbx_description
1 polymer ?
#
loop_
_entity_poly.entity_id
_entity_poly.type
_entity_poly.pdbx_seq_one_letter_code
_entity_poly.pdbx_strand_id
1 'polypeptide(L)'
;MNNRPPQTLPTLIWHSIMQTMVLAVLAGLLVSFIYGFVHYYKDTRQHIQDLATLLTISASVADSTDIVDEQIHFLLEKEQGIESILFYTTSQPIVDANQSRDDWKNALFANTVSFNYPVVGDPTNKILSAKEDALVGYLNITLDVATLRENWIKKNL
;
A
#
# COMPACT_ATOMS: atom_id res chain seq x y z
N MET A 1 26.92 47.20 -25.61
CA MET A 1 26.24 46.75 -26.84
C MET A 1 26.10 45.24 -26.74
N ASN A 2 24.88 44.71 -26.72
CA ASN A 2 24.61 43.29 -26.47
C ASN A 2 24.23 42.63 -27.80
N ASN A 3 25.19 41.96 -28.42
CA ASN A 3 25.04 41.36 -29.76
C ASN A 3 24.44 39.95 -29.60
N ARG A 4 23.11 39.84 -29.46
CA ARG A 4 22.44 38.53 -29.60
C ARG A 4 22.30 38.21 -31.08
N PRO A 5 22.82 37.06 -31.55
CA PRO A 5 22.70 36.68 -32.95
C PRO A 5 21.23 36.44 -33.32
N PRO A 6 20.80 36.81 -34.54
CA PRO A 6 19.42 36.63 -34.98
C PRO A 6 19.10 35.13 -35.12
N GLN A 7 18.16 34.64 -34.32
CA GLN A 7 17.63 33.28 -34.44
C GLN A 7 16.80 33.18 -35.73
N THR A 8 17.19 32.28 -36.63
CA THR A 8 16.44 32.04 -37.87
C THR A 8 15.28 31.10 -37.57
N LEU A 9 14.09 31.33 -38.15
CA LEU A 9 12.91 30.45 -38.03
C LEU A 9 13.20 28.94 -38.05
N PRO A 10 14.08 28.39 -38.92
CA PRO A 10 14.45 26.97 -38.88
C PRO A 10 15.17 26.52 -37.59
N THR A 11 15.99 27.38 -36.96
CA THR A 11 16.64 27.04 -35.68
C THR A 11 15.65 26.95 -34.51
N LEU A 12 14.56 27.72 -34.54
CA LEU A 12 13.47 27.64 -33.55
C LEU A 12 12.66 26.34 -33.71
N ILE A 13 12.37 25.95 -34.96
CA ILE A 13 11.66 24.70 -35.26
C ILE A 13 12.47 23.48 -34.79
N TRP A 14 13.79 23.47 -35.02
CA TRP A 14 14.65 22.38 -34.56
C TRP A 14 14.71 22.24 -33.03
N HIS A 15 14.79 23.36 -32.31
CA HIS A 15 14.74 23.34 -30.83
C HIS A 15 13.40 22.81 -30.33
N SER A 16 12.29 23.20 -30.96
CA SER A 16 10.97 22.70 -30.59
C SER A 16 10.84 21.18 -30.81
N ILE A 17 11.37 20.65 -31.91
CA ILE A 17 11.36 19.21 -32.20
C ILE A 17 12.22 18.44 -31.19
N MET A 18 13.40 18.96 -30.86
CA MET A 18 14.27 18.33 -29.86
C MET A 18 13.64 18.36 -28.46
N GLN A 19 12.99 19.47 -28.07
CA GLN A 19 12.30 19.56 -26.79
C GLN A 19 11.14 18.56 -26.68
N THR A 20 10.30 18.44 -27.71
CA THR A 20 9.19 17.49 -27.68
C THR A 20 9.69 16.05 -27.66
N MET A 21 10.78 15.75 -28.38
CA MET A 21 11.40 14.42 -28.37
C MET A 21 11.97 14.07 -27.00
N VAL A 22 12.70 14.99 -26.36
CA VAL A 22 13.20 14.80 -24.98
C VAL A 22 12.04 14.63 -24.00
N LEU A 23 10.99 15.45 -24.10
CA LEU A 23 9.82 15.35 -23.23
C LEU A 23 9.09 14.02 -23.40
N ALA A 24 8.96 13.52 -24.63
CA ALA A 24 8.33 12.24 -24.91
C ALA A 24 9.12 11.07 -24.31
N VAL A 25 10.45 11.10 -24.41
CA VAL A 25 11.33 10.09 -23.79
C VAL A 25 11.21 10.13 -22.26
N LEU A 26 11.25 11.33 -21.66
CA LEU A 26 11.09 11.49 -20.21
C LEU A 26 9.71 11.03 -19.73
N ALA A 27 8.65 11.34 -20.47
CA ALA A 27 7.30 10.89 -20.18
C ALA A 27 7.20 9.36 -20.27
N GLY A 28 7.79 8.73 -21.29
CA GLY A 28 7.84 7.28 -21.42
C GLY A 28 8.57 6.60 -20.25
N LEU A 29 9.72 7.15 -19.84
CA LEU A 29 10.47 6.67 -18.68
C LEU A 29 9.66 6.82 -17.38
N LEU A 30 9.03 7.97 -17.17
CA LEU A 30 8.17 8.21 -16.00
C LEU A 30 6.99 7.24 -15.95
N VAL A 31 6.30 7.01 -17.07
CA VAL A 31 5.17 6.08 -17.14
C VAL A 31 5.62 4.66 -16.82
N SER A 32 6.73 4.20 -17.39
CA SER A 32 7.29 2.88 -17.10
C SER A 32 7.66 2.73 -15.62
N PHE A 33 8.29 3.77 -15.06
CA PHE A 33 8.69 3.79 -13.65
C PHE A 33 7.50 3.73 -12.70
N ILE A 34 6.47 4.55 -12.95
CA ILE A 34 5.23 4.56 -12.16
C ILE A 34 4.53 3.20 -12.28
N TYR A 35 4.47 2.62 -13.49
CA TYR A 35 3.86 1.32 -13.70
C TYR A 35 4.56 0.22 -12.89
N GLY A 36 5.90 0.21 -12.89
CA GLY A 36 6.69 -0.71 -12.08
C GLY A 36 6.41 -0.57 -10.59
N PHE A 37 6.34 0.67 -10.07
CA PHE A 37 5.99 0.91 -8.67
C PHE A 37 4.58 0.40 -8.34
N VAL A 38 3.59 0.66 -9.20
CA VAL A 38 2.20 0.20 -9.01
C VAL A 38 2.14 -1.32 -8.95
N HIS A 39 2.90 -2.01 -9.80
CA HIS A 39 3.00 -3.47 -9.77
C HIS A 39 3.62 -3.96 -8.45
N TYR A 40 4.75 -3.39 -8.05
CA TYR A 40 5.42 -3.71 -6.78
C TYR A 40 4.49 -3.51 -5.58
N TYR A 41 3.81 -2.36 -5.51
CA TYR A 41 2.87 -2.06 -4.43
C TYR A 41 1.72 -3.07 -4.38
N LYS A 42 1.16 -3.47 -5.53
CA LYS A 42 0.09 -4.47 -5.58
C LYS A 42 0.53 -5.84 -5.07
N ASP A 43 1.75 -6.24 -5.40
CA ASP A 43 2.35 -7.49 -4.93
C ASP A 43 2.55 -7.47 -3.41
N THR A 44 3.14 -6.39 -2.88
CA THR A 44 3.25 -6.17 -1.43
C THR A 44 1.88 -6.19 -0.74
N ARG A 45 0.87 -5.53 -1.31
CA ARG A 45 -0.49 -5.53 -0.78
C ARG A 45 -1.09 -6.93 -0.71
N GLN A 46 -0.88 -7.77 -1.72
CA GLN A 46 -1.36 -9.15 -1.73
C GLN A 46 -0.73 -9.95 -0.58
N HIS A 47 0.58 -9.82 -0.38
CA HIS A 47 1.26 -10.48 0.74
C HIS A 47 0.72 -10.06 2.11
N ILE A 48 0.43 -8.77 2.29
CA ILE A 48 -0.16 -8.27 3.53
C ILE A 48 -1.59 -8.77 3.73
N GLN A 49 -2.37 -8.98 2.66
CA GLN A 49 -3.71 -9.57 2.75
C GLN A 49 -3.65 -11.03 3.21
N ASP A 50 -2.73 -11.81 2.66
CA ASP A 50 -2.51 -13.19 3.08
C ASP A 50 -2.08 -13.24 4.56
N LEU A 51 -1.20 -12.32 4.96
CA LEU A 51 -0.75 -12.16 6.34
C LEU A 51 -1.91 -11.78 7.29
N ALA A 52 -2.70 -10.78 6.91
CA ALA A 52 -3.87 -10.35 7.67
C ALA A 52 -4.84 -11.52 7.86
N THR A 53 -5.04 -12.33 6.84
CA THR A 53 -5.88 -13.54 6.91
C THR A 53 -5.37 -14.50 7.99
N LEU A 54 -4.06 -14.77 8.06
CA LEU A 54 -3.48 -15.61 9.11
C LEU A 54 -3.62 -15.01 10.51
N LEU A 55 -3.42 -13.70 10.65
CA LEU A 55 -3.55 -12.98 11.92
C LEU A 55 -5.01 -12.94 12.41
N THR A 56 -5.97 -12.71 11.51
CA THR A 56 -7.40 -12.71 11.85
C THR A 56 -7.88 -14.10 12.28
N ILE A 57 -7.40 -15.17 11.63
CA ILE A 57 -7.67 -16.56 12.06
C ILE A 57 -7.06 -16.83 13.44
N SER A 58 -5.83 -16.40 13.68
CA SER A 58 -5.18 -16.60 14.99
C SER A 58 -5.91 -15.82 16.10
N ALA A 59 -6.38 -14.61 15.81
CA ALA A 59 -7.14 -13.79 16.75
C ALA A 59 -8.55 -14.34 17.04
N SER A 60 -9.14 -15.16 16.17
CA SER A 60 -10.46 -15.78 16.40
C SER A 60 -10.40 -17.04 17.26
N VAL A 61 -9.23 -17.69 17.36
CA VAL A 61 -8.99 -18.87 18.20
C VAL A 61 -8.45 -18.41 19.57
N ALA A 62 -9.40 -18.17 20.47
CA ALA A 62 -9.24 -17.43 21.73
C ALA A 62 -8.42 -18.11 22.86
N ASP A 63 -7.21 -18.63 22.60
CA ASP A 63 -6.41 -19.27 23.68
C ASP A 63 -4.93 -18.90 23.76
N SER A 64 -4.49 -17.80 23.12
CA SER A 64 -3.09 -17.37 23.26
C SER A 64 -2.84 -15.91 22.87
N THR A 65 -3.11 -15.00 23.81
CA THR A 65 -2.60 -13.62 23.74
C THR A 65 -1.09 -13.59 23.47
N ASP A 66 -0.36 -14.56 24.00
CA ASP A 66 1.10 -14.68 23.85
C ASP A 66 1.53 -15.03 22.41
N ILE A 67 0.73 -15.81 21.67
CA ILE A 67 1.06 -16.21 20.29
C ILE A 67 0.74 -15.07 19.30
N VAL A 68 -0.31 -14.29 19.53
CA VAL A 68 -0.65 -13.14 18.69
C VAL A 68 0.37 -12.01 18.87
N ASP A 69 0.80 -11.74 20.11
CA ASP A 69 1.83 -10.73 20.38
C ASP A 69 3.20 -11.12 19.81
N GLU A 70 3.59 -12.40 19.92
CA GLU A 70 4.85 -12.90 19.32
C GLU A 70 4.81 -12.86 17.79
N GLN A 71 3.69 -13.22 17.17
CA GLN A 71 3.52 -13.11 15.72
C GLN A 71 3.57 -11.64 15.26
N ILE A 72 2.88 -10.73 15.93
CA ILE A 72 2.89 -9.29 15.59
C ILE A 72 4.30 -8.71 15.74
N HIS A 73 5.01 -9.03 16.82
CA HIS A 73 6.38 -8.57 17.03
C HIS A 73 7.33 -9.09 15.95
N PHE A 74 7.28 -10.39 15.63
CA PHE A 74 8.15 -10.98 14.61
C PHE A 74 7.91 -10.37 13.22
N LEU A 75 6.66 -10.01 12.92
CA LEU A 75 6.27 -9.43 11.63
C LEU A 75 6.72 -7.97 11.52
N LEU A 76 6.51 -7.16 12.55
CA LEU A 76 6.99 -5.77 12.58
C LEU A 76 8.52 -5.66 12.45
N GLU A 77 9.25 -6.68 12.93
CA GLU A 77 10.72 -6.70 12.86
C GLU A 77 11.24 -7.10 11.46
N LYS A 78 10.44 -7.78 10.63
CA LYS A 78 10.90 -8.37 9.37
C LYS A 78 10.26 -7.80 8.10
N GLU A 79 9.04 -7.31 8.17
CA GLU A 79 8.31 -6.77 7.02
C GLU A 79 8.69 -5.29 6.79
N GLN A 80 9.54 -5.04 5.80
CA GLN A 80 9.85 -3.68 5.38
C GLN A 80 8.61 -3.01 4.78
N GLY A 81 8.07 -2.02 5.48
CA GLY A 81 6.95 -1.21 5.01
C GLY A 81 5.65 -1.40 5.80
N ILE A 82 5.63 -2.22 6.86
CA ILE A 82 4.55 -2.18 7.86
C ILE A 82 4.92 -1.18 8.95
N GLU A 83 4.09 -0.17 9.14
CA GLU A 83 4.25 0.82 10.21
C GLU A 83 3.61 0.34 11.52
N SER A 84 2.41 -0.23 11.43
CA SER A 84 1.69 -0.70 12.62
C SER A 84 0.64 -1.75 12.29
N ILE A 85 0.39 -2.63 13.26
CA ILE A 85 -0.73 -3.57 13.28
C ILE A 85 -1.52 -3.30 14.56
N LEU A 86 -2.83 -3.05 14.44
CA LEU A 86 -3.70 -2.73 15.56
C LEU A 86 -4.98 -3.57 15.51
N PHE A 87 -5.24 -4.35 16.55
CA PHE A 87 -6.54 -4.98 16.74
C PHE A 87 -7.44 -4.10 17.60
N TYR A 88 -8.68 -3.87 17.16
CA TYR A 88 -9.69 -3.17 17.95
C TYR A 88 -11.06 -3.83 17.81
N THR A 89 -11.79 -3.86 18.91
CA THR A 89 -13.13 -4.45 18.97
C THR A 89 -14.18 -3.42 18.57
N THR A 90 -15.13 -3.84 17.74
CA THR A 90 -16.31 -3.03 17.39
C THR A 90 -17.45 -3.94 16.99
N SER A 91 -18.66 -3.56 17.38
CA SER A 91 -19.89 -4.26 17.02
C SER A 91 -20.54 -3.71 15.74
N GLN A 92 -19.98 -2.66 15.14
CA GLN A 92 -20.50 -2.03 13.93
C GLN A 92 -19.63 -2.40 12.73
N PRO A 93 -20.22 -2.89 11.63
CA PRO A 93 -19.46 -3.14 10.42
C PRO A 93 -18.95 -1.83 9.84
N ILE A 94 -17.66 -1.76 9.56
CA ILE A 94 -17.06 -0.67 8.81
C ILE A 94 -17.44 -0.88 7.35
N VAL A 95 -18.26 0.02 6.82
CA VAL A 95 -18.60 0.07 5.39
C VAL A 95 -17.40 0.66 4.65
N ASP A 96 -16.33 -0.11 4.51
CA ASP A 96 -15.17 0.27 3.70
C ASP A 96 -15.49 0.03 2.22
N ALA A 97 -16.40 0.86 1.68
CA ALA A 97 -16.91 0.77 0.31
C ALA A 97 -15.83 0.99 -0.77
N ASN A 98 -14.61 1.39 -0.40
CA ASN A 98 -13.60 1.87 -1.34
C ASN A 98 -12.16 1.44 -1.07
N GLN A 99 -11.88 0.40 -0.27
CA GLN A 99 -10.57 -0.28 -0.29
C GLN A 99 -10.34 -1.07 -1.62
N SER A 100 -11.08 -0.70 -2.65
CA SER A 100 -11.09 -1.22 -4.01
C SER A 100 -9.76 -0.98 -4.71
N ARG A 101 -9.48 -1.86 -5.68
CA ARG A 101 -8.43 -1.95 -6.73
C ARG A 101 -7.56 -0.73 -7.11
N ASP A 102 -7.92 0.48 -6.71
CA ASP A 102 -7.31 1.77 -7.05
C ASP A 102 -6.59 2.48 -5.88
N ASP A 103 -6.46 1.82 -4.73
CA ASP A 103 -5.72 2.31 -3.56
C ASP A 103 -4.25 2.65 -3.84
N TRP A 104 -3.66 2.06 -4.88
CA TRP A 104 -2.32 2.38 -5.38
C TRP A 104 -2.11 3.88 -5.68
N LYS A 105 -3.17 4.63 -5.98
CA LYS A 105 -3.06 6.08 -6.19
C LYS A 105 -2.64 6.79 -4.91
N ASN A 106 -3.18 6.37 -3.76
CA ASN A 106 -2.76 6.89 -2.46
C ASN A 106 -1.32 6.47 -2.19
N ALA A 107 -0.93 5.26 -2.59
CA ALA A 107 0.43 4.79 -2.42
C ALA A 107 1.50 5.62 -3.15
N LEU A 108 1.14 6.30 -4.25
CA LEU A 108 2.06 7.19 -4.96
C LEU A 108 2.38 8.48 -4.20
N PHE A 109 1.46 8.96 -3.36
CA PHE A 109 1.54 10.33 -2.82
C PHE A 109 1.43 10.41 -1.29
N ALA A 110 0.76 9.46 -0.65
CA ALA A 110 0.60 9.40 0.79
C ALA A 110 1.86 8.84 1.44
N ASN A 111 2.13 9.24 2.68
CA ASN A 111 3.20 8.62 3.45
C ASN A 111 2.78 7.24 3.94
N THR A 112 1.50 7.09 4.30
CA THR A 112 0.98 5.88 4.90
C THR A 112 -0.37 5.50 4.29
N VAL A 113 -0.70 4.21 4.31
CA VAL A 113 -2.00 3.68 3.88
C VAL A 113 -2.44 2.59 4.85
N SER A 114 -3.67 2.67 5.34
CA SER A 114 -4.21 1.73 6.34
C SER A 114 -5.35 0.90 5.78
N PHE A 115 -5.43 -0.35 6.23
CA PHE A 115 -6.44 -1.33 5.80
C PHE A 115 -7.06 -2.01 7.01
N ASN A 116 -8.39 -2.10 7.03
CA ASN A 116 -9.15 -2.82 8.04
C ASN A 116 -9.59 -4.19 7.52
N TYR A 117 -9.27 -5.24 8.27
CA TYR A 117 -9.66 -6.62 8.00
C TYR A 117 -10.61 -7.11 9.10
N PRO A 118 -11.82 -7.58 8.77
CA PRO A 118 -12.79 -8.02 9.76
C PRO A 118 -12.31 -9.30 10.45
N VAL A 119 -12.43 -9.35 11.78
CA VAL A 119 -12.19 -10.54 12.59
C VAL A 119 -13.54 -11.09 13.02
N VAL A 120 -13.87 -12.29 12.55
CA VAL A 120 -15.11 -12.99 12.87
C VAL A 120 -14.81 -14.10 13.86
N GLY A 121 -15.60 -14.18 14.92
CA GLY A 121 -15.40 -15.18 15.98
C GLY A 121 -15.74 -16.58 15.48
N ASP A 122 -15.02 -17.59 15.99
CA ASP A 122 -15.29 -18.98 15.65
C ASP A 122 -16.67 -19.41 16.21
N PRO A 123 -17.62 -19.84 15.35
CA PRO A 123 -18.97 -20.26 15.78
C PRO A 123 -18.95 -21.50 16.69
N THR A 124 -17.84 -22.26 16.73
CA THR A 124 -17.68 -23.43 17.63
C THR A 124 -17.29 -23.05 19.06
N ASN A 125 -16.89 -21.80 19.30
CA ASN A 125 -16.51 -21.32 20.63
C ASN A 125 -17.77 -20.92 21.44
N LYS A 126 -18.11 -21.73 22.46
CA LYS A 126 -19.39 -21.67 23.21
C LYS A 126 -19.72 -20.33 23.88
N ILE A 127 -18.74 -19.44 24.07
CA ILE A 127 -18.95 -18.10 24.66
C ILE A 127 -19.58 -17.13 23.65
N LEU A 128 -19.38 -17.35 22.35
CA LEU A 128 -19.88 -16.48 21.25
C LEU A 128 -21.06 -17.09 20.48
N SER A 129 -21.45 -18.33 20.81
CA SER A 129 -22.41 -19.20 20.10
C SER A 129 -23.87 -18.72 20.10
N ALA A 130 -24.16 -17.47 20.48
CA ALA A 130 -25.49 -16.87 20.35
C ALA A 130 -25.69 -16.12 19.01
N LYS A 131 -24.62 -15.92 18.22
CA LYS A 131 -24.68 -15.38 16.85
C LYS A 131 -23.66 -16.11 15.98
N GLU A 132 -24.14 -16.90 15.02
CA GLU A 132 -23.32 -17.34 13.89
C GLU A 132 -22.70 -16.09 13.24
N ASP A 133 -21.38 -16.12 13.04
CA ASP A 133 -20.55 -15.05 12.46
C ASP A 133 -20.60 -13.69 13.20
N ALA A 134 -20.49 -13.70 14.53
CA ALA A 134 -20.33 -12.48 15.29
C ALA A 134 -18.99 -11.78 14.95
N LEU A 135 -19.07 -10.62 14.29
CA LEU A 135 -17.95 -9.68 14.17
C LEU A 135 -17.40 -9.37 15.57
N VAL A 136 -16.14 -9.72 15.80
CA VAL A 136 -15.43 -9.49 17.07
C VAL A 136 -14.72 -8.13 17.03
N GLY A 137 -14.21 -7.75 15.86
CA GLY A 137 -13.48 -6.50 15.68
C GLY A 137 -12.83 -6.41 14.31
N TYR A 138 -11.84 -5.53 14.20
CA TYR A 138 -11.01 -5.38 13.02
C TYR A 138 -9.53 -5.43 13.38
N LEU A 139 -8.77 -6.02 12.48
CA LEU A 139 -7.32 -5.90 12.40
C LEU A 139 -7.01 -4.76 11.42
N ASN A 140 -6.43 -3.67 11.91
CA ASN A 140 -5.88 -2.62 11.06
C ASN A 140 -4.41 -2.87 10.80
N ILE A 141 -4.01 -2.80 9.53
CA ILE A 141 -2.60 -2.79 9.13
C ILE A 141 -2.33 -1.48 8.42
N THR A 142 -1.35 -0.73 8.92
CA THR A 142 -0.87 0.51 8.29
C THR A 142 0.49 0.27 7.66
N LEU A 143 0.61 0.67 6.40
CA LEU A 143 1.84 0.59 5.64
C LEU A 143 2.54 1.93 5.59
N ASP A 144 3.85 1.92 5.79
CA ASP A 144 4.74 3.04 5.47
C ASP A 144 5.09 2.99 3.98
N VAL A 145 4.27 3.69 3.20
CA VAL A 145 4.40 3.74 1.76
C VAL A 145 5.50 4.71 1.31
N ALA A 146 5.89 5.66 2.16
CA ALA A 146 7.06 6.48 1.88
C ALA A 146 8.33 5.62 1.82
N THR A 147 8.50 4.72 2.80
CA THR A 147 9.61 3.77 2.82
C THR A 147 9.54 2.78 1.64
N LEU A 148 8.35 2.27 1.31
CA LEU A 148 8.18 1.40 0.13
C LEU A 148 8.56 2.11 -1.18
N ARG A 149 8.15 3.38 -1.37
CA ARG A 149 8.55 4.19 -2.53
C ARG A 149 10.05 4.44 -2.56
N GLU A 150 10.64 4.81 -1.43
CA GLU A 150 12.08 5.07 -1.35
C GLU A 150 12.88 3.81 -1.72
N ASN A 151 12.49 2.66 -1.18
CA ASN A 151 13.12 1.38 -1.50
C ASN A 151 12.93 0.99 -2.97
N TRP A 152 11.75 1.24 -3.54
CA TRP A 152 11.51 1.02 -4.97
C TRP A 152 12.42 1.92 -5.83
N ILE A 153 12.51 3.21 -5.51
CA ILE A 153 13.38 4.15 -6.23
C ILE A 153 14.84 3.70 -6.15
N LYS A 154 15.36 3.41 -4.94
CA LYS A 154 16.75 2.96 -4.75
C LYS A 154 17.11 1.69 -5.51
N LYS A 155 16.13 0.79 -5.74
CA LYS A 155 16.36 -0.48 -6.45
C LYS A 155 16.24 -0.36 -7.97
N ASN A 156 15.57 0.67 -8.49
CA ASN A 156 15.18 0.75 -9.90
C ASN A 156 15.60 2.05 -10.61
N LEU A 157 16.30 2.96 -9.92
CA LEU A 157 16.80 4.23 -10.43
C LEU A 157 18.30 4.37 -10.09
#